data_AF-A0A926XF28-F1
#
_entry.id   AF-A0A926XF28-F1
#
_cell.length_a   1.000
_cell.length_b   1.000
_cell.length_c   1.000
_cell.angle_alpha   90.00
_cell.angle_beta   90.00
_cell.angle_gamma   90.00
#
_symmetry.space_group_name_H-M   'P 1'
#
loop_
_entity.id
_entity.type
_entity.pdbx_description
1 polymer ?
#
loop_
_entity_poly.entity_id
_entity_poly.type
_entity_poly.pdbx_seq_one_letter_code
_entity_poly.pdbx_strand_id
1 'polypeptide(L)'
;MVRELERVIQTSRFPETAPAANPVFFRTYSRRTQSGRETWDEVCDRTIRALTKLGKLTPKEADTIDRMQRQMKALASGRWLWVGGSEWIERPENFSGAYNCTSTNVVDWRAFGLMMDLAMMGCGTGAVLEPKYINQLPQIRNRLVVTVQGEIGSTPALQRRELTEVKVEGEKVKIYVGDSRQGWVKSYQTLLELSSDERFTAEVQVSIDLSDVRAAGEPLKGFGGVANPVKLSGLYERCASILNKALGRRLNSVECCLLIDEAAVVVVAGNVRRSAGMRQGSSDDEKFADAKGNLWQQDENGNWRIDPERDALRMANHTRVFHHKPTLEECLASVRQQHYSGEGAIQWAGEAVARANCDLLETPELKTDFLQAYSQAKAEQWLGEHYPDLSPDEIEHRLARVGLNPCGSLDFAA
;
A
#
# COMPACT_ATOMS: atom_id res chain seq x y z
N MET A 1 39.83 15.09 6.09
CA MET A 1 40.28 13.88 6.80
C MET A 1 39.24 12.80 6.60
N VAL A 2 39.47 11.89 5.65
CA VAL A 2 38.63 10.69 5.50
C VAL A 2 38.98 9.79 6.67
N ARG A 3 38.02 9.52 7.56
CA ARG A 3 38.21 8.60 8.68
C ARG A 3 38.38 7.20 8.09
N GLU A 4 39.60 6.69 8.07
CA GLU A 4 39.85 5.26 7.79
C GLU A 4 39.24 4.46 8.94
N LEU A 5 38.03 3.95 8.71
CA LEU A 5 37.41 2.95 9.57
C LEU A 5 38.00 1.61 9.17
N GLU A 6 38.70 0.93 10.08
CA GLU A 6 39.06 -0.48 9.93
C GLU A 6 37.80 -1.28 9.60
N ARG A 7 37.70 -1.74 8.35
CA ARG A 7 36.62 -2.63 7.93
C ARG A 7 36.99 -4.03 8.37
N VAL A 8 36.45 -4.48 9.50
CA VAL A 8 36.41 -5.90 9.84
C VAL A 8 35.56 -6.59 8.77
N ILE A 9 36.21 -7.30 7.86
CA ILE A 9 35.51 -8.09 6.83
C ILE A 9 34.88 -9.29 7.55
N GLN A 10 33.60 -9.19 7.89
CA GLN A 10 32.81 -10.36 8.26
C GLN A 10 32.69 -11.26 7.02
N THR A 11 33.37 -12.39 7.04
CA THR A 11 33.36 -13.43 5.99
C THR A 11 32.03 -14.18 6.03
N SER A 12 30.98 -13.57 5.49
CA SER A 12 29.75 -14.31 5.17
C SER A 12 30.02 -15.17 3.93
N ARG A 13 29.79 -16.48 4.05
CA ARG A 13 30.00 -17.47 2.97
C ARG A 13 28.87 -17.38 1.93
N PHE A 14 28.80 -16.29 1.19
CA PHE A 14 27.98 -16.24 -0.02
C PHE A 14 28.69 -16.95 -1.18
N PRO A 15 27.96 -17.65 -2.09
CA PRO A 15 28.57 -18.29 -3.25
C PRO A 15 29.34 -17.29 -4.11
N GLU A 16 30.51 -17.68 -4.63
CA GLU A 16 31.29 -16.85 -5.55
C GLU A 16 30.52 -16.51 -6.83
N THR A 17 29.60 -17.38 -7.23
CA THR A 17 28.66 -17.17 -8.36
C THR A 17 27.63 -16.07 -8.09
N ALA A 18 27.52 -15.56 -6.86
CA ALA A 18 26.59 -14.51 -6.46
C ALA A 18 27.34 -13.27 -5.91
N PRO A 19 28.13 -12.57 -6.73
CA PRO A 19 29.02 -11.49 -6.28
C PRO A 19 28.27 -10.31 -5.62
N ALA A 20 27.00 -10.10 -5.97
CA ALA A 20 26.17 -9.06 -5.37
C ALA A 20 25.50 -9.46 -4.04
N ALA A 21 25.50 -10.75 -3.68
CA ALA A 21 24.74 -11.23 -2.52
C ALA A 21 25.23 -10.60 -1.21
N ASN A 22 26.54 -10.59 -0.99
CA ASN A 22 27.16 -10.02 0.20
C ASN A 22 26.80 -8.52 0.41
N PRO A 23 27.06 -7.60 -0.55
CA PRO A 23 26.68 -6.21 -0.38
C PRO A 23 25.16 -5.99 -0.31
N VAL A 24 24.35 -6.78 -1.02
CA VAL A 24 22.87 -6.68 -0.94
C VAL A 24 22.38 -7.08 0.44
N PHE A 25 22.90 -8.18 1.00
CA PHE A 25 22.53 -8.68 2.33
C PHE A 25 22.79 -7.63 3.41
N PHE A 26 24.04 -7.13 3.50
CA PHE A 26 24.40 -6.18 4.55
C PHE A 26 23.69 -4.82 4.40
N ARG A 27 23.38 -4.41 3.17
CA ARG A 27 22.62 -3.17 2.92
C ARG A 27 21.13 -3.32 3.24
N THR A 28 20.57 -4.53 3.11
CA THR A 28 19.11 -4.71 3.04
C THR A 28 18.49 -5.55 4.16
N TYR A 29 19.10 -6.66 4.55
CA TYR A 29 18.49 -7.66 5.44
C TYR A 29 19.18 -7.74 6.81
N SER A 30 20.48 -7.42 6.85
CA SER A 30 21.26 -7.35 8.09
C SER A 30 20.87 -6.13 8.92
N ARG A 31 20.24 -6.34 10.09
CA ARG A 31 19.89 -5.25 11.01
C ARG A 31 21.11 -4.79 11.81
N ARG A 32 21.06 -3.56 12.30
CA ARG A 32 22.07 -3.02 13.22
C ARG A 32 21.66 -3.36 14.66
N THR A 33 22.53 -4.06 15.37
CA THR A 33 22.45 -4.39 16.79
C THR A 33 23.46 -3.56 17.58
N GLN A 34 23.51 -3.73 18.90
CA GLN A 34 24.55 -3.10 19.73
C GLN A 34 25.96 -3.63 19.41
N SER A 35 26.07 -4.88 18.96
CA SER A 35 27.34 -5.55 18.63
C SER A 35 27.80 -5.36 17.18
N GLY A 36 26.99 -4.73 16.32
CA GLY A 36 27.33 -4.51 14.92
C GLY A 36 26.16 -4.75 13.98
N ARG A 37 26.42 -5.37 12.84
CA ARG A 37 25.41 -5.81 11.87
C ARG A 37 25.23 -7.31 11.98
N GLU A 38 24.00 -7.79 11.86
CA GLU A 38 23.69 -9.22 11.84
C GLU A 38 24.44 -9.91 10.68
N THR A 39 25.06 -11.05 10.96
CA THR A 39 25.57 -12.00 9.98
C THR A 39 24.44 -12.79 9.34
N TRP A 40 24.74 -13.50 8.24
CA TRP A 40 23.75 -14.35 7.57
C TRP A 40 23.18 -15.43 8.51
N ASP A 41 24.03 -16.05 9.33
CA ASP A 41 23.62 -17.09 10.27
C ASP A 41 22.70 -16.54 11.37
N GLU A 42 23.00 -15.36 11.92
CA GLU A 42 22.13 -14.70 12.91
C GLU A 42 20.75 -14.34 12.33
N VAL A 43 20.70 -13.88 11.06
CA VAL A 43 19.43 -13.65 10.37
C VAL A 43 18.66 -14.96 10.18
N CYS A 44 19.33 -16.04 9.80
CA CYS A 44 18.71 -17.36 9.72
C CYS A 44 18.15 -17.81 11.07
N ASP A 45 18.94 -17.73 12.14
CA ASP A 45 18.54 -18.12 13.49
C ASP A 45 17.25 -17.40 13.94
N ARG A 46 17.20 -16.07 13.80
CA ARG A 46 16.00 -15.32 14.25
C ARG A 46 14.77 -15.58 13.39
N THR A 47 14.94 -15.71 12.08
CA THR A 47 13.82 -15.87 11.15
C THR A 47 13.23 -17.27 11.23
N ILE A 48 14.06 -18.30 11.36
CA ILE A 48 13.61 -19.69 11.57
C ILE A 48 12.94 -19.84 12.92
N ARG A 49 13.52 -19.30 14.01
CA ARG A 49 12.88 -19.32 15.34
C ARG A 49 11.47 -18.73 15.29
N ALA A 50 11.32 -17.60 14.60
CA ALA A 50 10.03 -16.95 14.44
C ALA A 50 9.05 -17.76 13.58
N LEU A 51 9.50 -18.37 12.49
CA LEU A 51 8.66 -19.24 11.66
C LEU A 51 8.23 -20.49 12.41
N THR A 52 9.12 -21.11 13.18
CA THR A 52 8.80 -22.28 14.01
C THR A 52 7.71 -21.96 15.02
N LYS A 53 7.81 -20.80 15.69
CA LYS A 53 6.78 -20.31 16.63
C LYS A 53 5.46 -20.03 15.91
N LEU A 54 5.50 -19.30 14.80
CA LEU A 54 4.31 -18.85 14.05
C LEU A 54 3.57 -20.02 13.40
N GLY A 55 4.30 -20.87 12.66
CA GLY A 55 3.76 -22.01 11.92
C GLY A 55 3.58 -23.26 12.78
N LYS A 56 3.95 -23.23 14.06
CA LYS A 56 3.94 -24.39 14.98
C LYS A 56 4.67 -25.59 14.37
N LEU A 57 5.82 -25.33 13.77
CA LEU A 57 6.55 -26.32 12.99
C LEU A 57 7.11 -27.44 13.89
N THR A 58 7.09 -28.66 13.38
CA THR A 58 7.80 -29.79 13.98
C THR A 58 9.32 -29.58 13.88
N PRO A 59 10.13 -30.24 14.74
CA PRO A 59 11.59 -30.15 14.64
C PRO A 59 12.15 -30.51 13.26
N LYS A 60 11.53 -31.48 12.57
CA LYS A 60 11.92 -31.91 11.23
C LYS A 60 11.63 -30.86 10.16
N GLU A 61 10.48 -30.19 10.25
CA GLU A 61 10.14 -29.09 9.34
C GLU A 61 11.06 -27.90 9.57
N ALA A 62 11.31 -27.53 10.83
CA ALA A 62 12.22 -26.45 11.18
C ALA A 62 13.64 -26.70 10.65
N ASP A 63 14.19 -27.91 10.83
CA ASP A 63 15.50 -28.31 10.27
C ASP A 63 15.53 -28.22 8.73
N THR A 64 14.44 -28.65 8.08
CA THR A 64 14.35 -28.59 6.62
C THR A 64 14.39 -27.14 6.12
N ILE A 65 13.62 -26.24 6.73
CA ILE A 65 13.56 -24.83 6.34
C ILE A 65 14.89 -24.14 6.66
N ASP A 66 15.49 -24.40 7.83
CA ASP A 66 16.81 -23.84 8.20
C ASP A 66 17.88 -24.22 7.17
N ARG A 67 17.97 -25.51 6.84
CA ARG A 67 18.92 -26.01 5.84
C ARG A 67 18.69 -25.39 4.47
N MET A 68 17.44 -25.28 4.01
CA MET A 68 17.13 -24.63 2.72
C MET A 68 17.50 -23.15 2.72
N GLN A 69 17.23 -22.43 3.81
CA GLN A 69 17.53 -21.02 3.93
C GLN A 69 19.03 -20.79 3.97
N ARG A 70 19.78 -21.46 4.85
CA ARG A 70 21.24 -21.28 4.94
C ARG A 70 21.96 -21.58 3.63
N GLN A 71 21.48 -22.58 2.88
CA GLN A 71 21.99 -22.93 1.56
C GLN A 71 21.48 -22.02 0.43
N MET A 72 20.65 -21.01 0.75
CA MET A 72 20.01 -20.09 -0.20
C MET A 72 19.23 -20.80 -1.31
N LYS A 73 18.68 -21.98 -1.02
CA LYS A 73 17.85 -22.77 -1.95
C LYS A 73 16.38 -22.36 -1.92
N ALA A 74 15.91 -21.96 -0.75
CA ALA A 74 14.59 -21.34 -0.56
C ALA A 74 14.70 -20.29 0.54
N LEU A 75 14.14 -19.11 0.32
CA LEU A 75 14.20 -17.99 1.24
C LEU A 75 12.78 -17.56 1.60
N ALA A 76 12.60 -17.12 2.85
CA ALA A 76 11.44 -16.33 3.20
C ALA A 76 11.44 -14.98 2.45
N SER A 77 10.32 -14.27 2.47
CA SER A 77 10.21 -12.98 1.80
C SER A 77 11.28 -11.99 2.30
N GLY A 78 11.68 -11.04 1.46
CA GLY A 78 12.65 -10.00 1.85
C GLY A 78 12.22 -9.22 3.11
N ARG A 79 10.91 -9.05 3.34
CA ARG A 79 10.39 -8.48 4.59
C ARG A 79 10.64 -9.40 5.76
N TRP A 80 10.32 -10.69 5.64
CA TRP A 80 10.54 -11.62 6.74
C TRP A 80 12.03 -11.73 7.08
N LEU A 81 12.91 -11.75 6.08
CA LEU A 81 14.36 -11.65 6.29
C LEU A 81 14.76 -10.38 7.07
N TRP A 82 14.02 -9.27 6.94
CA TRP A 82 14.28 -8.03 7.69
C TRP A 82 13.63 -7.95 9.07
N VAL A 83 12.40 -8.44 9.25
CA VAL A 83 11.62 -8.23 10.50
C VAL A 83 11.37 -9.51 11.31
N GLY A 84 11.41 -10.69 10.69
CA GLY A 84 11.06 -11.95 11.33
C GLY A 84 11.90 -12.24 12.58
N GLY A 85 11.26 -12.40 13.72
CA GLY A 85 11.94 -12.67 15.00
C GLY A 85 12.63 -11.45 15.63
N SER A 86 12.36 -10.24 15.13
CA SER A 86 12.73 -8.99 15.80
C SER A 86 11.69 -8.56 16.83
N GLU A 87 12.07 -7.81 17.85
CA GLU A 87 11.13 -7.24 18.83
C GLU A 87 10.08 -6.33 18.18
N TRP A 88 10.38 -5.75 17.01
CA TRP A 88 9.47 -4.85 16.31
C TRP A 88 8.21 -5.58 15.83
N ILE A 89 8.36 -6.79 15.27
CA ILE A 89 7.23 -7.56 14.69
C ILE A 89 6.39 -8.27 15.75
N GLU A 90 6.93 -8.47 16.96
CA GLU A 90 6.18 -9.06 18.08
C GLU A 90 5.15 -8.08 18.68
N ARG A 91 5.22 -6.79 18.32
CA ARG A 91 4.24 -5.80 18.77
C ARG A 91 2.96 -5.88 17.93
N PRO A 92 1.76 -6.02 18.54
CA PRO A 92 0.51 -6.21 17.80
C PRO A 92 0.26 -5.14 16.72
N GLU A 93 0.60 -3.89 16.99
CA GLU A 93 0.41 -2.77 16.06
C GLU A 93 1.27 -2.86 14.79
N ASN A 94 2.29 -3.72 14.78
CA ASN A 94 3.21 -3.90 13.65
C ASN A 94 2.96 -5.22 12.90
N PHE A 95 1.96 -6.01 13.28
CA PHE A 95 1.71 -7.34 12.69
C PHE A 95 1.61 -7.30 11.16
N SER A 96 0.89 -6.33 10.59
CA SER A 96 0.76 -6.15 9.14
C SER A 96 2.11 -5.87 8.46
N GLY A 97 3.10 -5.41 9.22
CA GLY A 97 4.49 -5.29 8.83
C GLY A 97 5.20 -6.63 8.55
N ALA A 98 4.59 -7.79 8.80
CA ALA A 98 5.11 -9.06 8.30
C ALA A 98 4.80 -9.28 6.81
N TYR A 99 3.76 -8.61 6.29
CA TYR A 99 3.29 -8.77 4.92
C TYR A 99 3.91 -7.70 4.02
N ASN A 100 4.29 -8.12 2.80
CA ASN A 100 4.90 -7.24 1.82
C ASN A 100 3.89 -6.33 1.13
N CYS A 101 2.70 -6.87 0.86
CA CYS A 101 1.71 -6.25 -0.01
C CYS A 101 0.29 -6.53 0.49
N THR A 102 -0.63 -5.62 0.18
CA THR A 102 -2.06 -5.71 0.49
C THR A 102 -2.91 -5.42 -0.75
N SER A 103 -4.18 -5.82 -0.69
CA SER A 103 -5.24 -5.33 -1.56
C SER A 103 -6.44 -4.95 -0.70
N THR A 104 -6.97 -3.74 -0.88
CA THR A 104 -8.04 -3.19 -0.03
C THR A 104 -9.17 -2.66 -0.90
N ASN A 105 -10.39 -3.15 -0.66
CA ASN A 105 -11.60 -2.55 -1.23
C ASN A 105 -11.87 -1.20 -0.55
N VAL A 106 -12.01 -0.13 -1.34
CA VAL A 106 -12.16 1.23 -0.81
C VAL A 106 -13.64 1.53 -0.59
N VAL A 107 -14.11 1.28 0.63
CA VAL A 107 -15.54 1.41 1.02
C VAL A 107 -15.81 2.55 2.00
N ASP A 108 -14.79 2.98 2.77
CA ASP A 108 -14.91 4.04 3.79
C ASP A 108 -13.59 4.81 3.97
N TRP A 109 -13.59 5.84 4.82
CA TRP A 109 -12.37 6.62 5.14
C TRP A 109 -11.31 5.82 5.88
N ARG A 110 -11.69 4.74 6.56
CA ARG A 110 -10.74 3.86 7.27
C ARG A 110 -9.86 3.11 6.28
N ALA A 111 -10.36 2.78 5.09
CA ALA A 111 -9.56 2.19 4.02
C ALA A 111 -8.38 3.09 3.62
N PHE A 112 -8.59 4.41 3.54
CA PHE A 112 -7.53 5.38 3.23
C PHE A 112 -6.49 5.47 4.36
N GLY A 113 -6.95 5.56 5.61
CA GLY A 113 -6.07 5.54 6.79
C GLY A 113 -5.25 4.26 6.87
N LEU A 114 -5.88 3.11 6.64
CA LEU A 114 -5.22 1.80 6.60
C LEU A 114 -4.13 1.75 5.53
N MET A 115 -4.39 2.26 4.31
CA MET A 115 -3.37 2.28 3.27
C MET A 115 -2.18 3.17 3.63
N MET A 116 -2.41 4.34 4.23
CA MET A 116 -1.31 5.18 4.73
C MET A 116 -0.50 4.43 5.81
N ASP A 117 -1.18 3.76 6.74
CA ASP A 117 -0.56 2.99 7.82
C ASP A 117 0.33 1.85 7.29
N LEU A 118 -0.21 1.07 6.35
CA LEU A 118 0.50 -0.02 5.68
C LEU A 118 1.70 0.51 4.88
N ALA A 119 1.54 1.61 4.15
CA ALA A 119 2.64 2.25 3.43
C ALA A 119 3.75 2.71 4.38
N MET A 120 3.42 3.26 5.56
CA MET A 120 4.41 3.66 6.58
C MET A 120 5.16 2.47 7.20
N MET A 121 4.59 1.27 7.16
CA MET A 121 5.30 0.02 7.48
C MET A 121 6.08 -0.57 6.29
N GLY A 122 6.14 0.15 5.16
CA GLY A 122 6.81 -0.25 3.93
C GLY A 122 6.07 -1.31 3.13
N CYS A 123 4.78 -1.55 3.40
CA CYS A 123 3.94 -2.46 2.64
C CYS A 123 3.50 -1.80 1.33
N GLY A 124 3.48 -2.56 0.23
CA GLY A 124 2.85 -2.13 -1.02
C GLY A 124 1.32 -2.10 -0.89
N THR A 125 0.68 -1.04 -1.36
CA THR A 125 -0.76 -0.81 -1.18
C THR A 125 -1.54 -0.97 -2.49
N GLY A 126 -2.31 -2.07 -2.59
CA GLY A 126 -3.34 -2.25 -3.62
C GLY A 126 -4.67 -1.65 -3.17
N ALA A 127 -5.35 -0.92 -4.06
CA ALA A 127 -6.68 -0.35 -3.82
C ALA A 127 -7.65 -0.76 -4.93
N VAL A 128 -8.80 -1.32 -4.56
CA VAL A 128 -9.88 -1.64 -5.50
C VAL A 128 -10.90 -0.52 -5.47
N LEU A 129 -11.00 0.18 -6.60
CA LEU A 129 -11.76 1.42 -6.80
C LEU A 129 -12.94 1.21 -7.77
N GLU A 130 -13.46 -0.01 -7.86
CA GLU A 130 -14.66 -0.28 -8.64
C GLU A 130 -15.88 0.47 -8.07
N PRO A 131 -16.85 0.87 -8.93
CA PRO A 131 -18.04 1.60 -8.51
C PRO A 131 -18.80 0.98 -7.33
N LYS A 132 -18.91 -0.35 -7.27
CA LYS A 132 -19.58 -1.06 -6.16
C LYS A 132 -18.97 -0.79 -4.78
N TYR A 133 -17.70 -0.41 -4.71
CA TYR A 133 -17.01 -0.06 -3.46
C TYR A 133 -17.02 1.44 -3.22
N ILE A 134 -16.52 2.24 -4.18
CA ILE A 134 -16.36 3.68 -3.97
C ILE A 134 -17.70 4.42 -3.88
N ASN A 135 -18.79 3.87 -4.43
CA ASN A 135 -20.13 4.42 -4.25
C ASN A 135 -20.66 4.25 -2.82
N GLN A 136 -19.99 3.50 -1.95
CA GLN A 136 -20.32 3.41 -0.52
C GLN A 136 -19.75 4.61 0.27
N LEU A 137 -18.69 5.26 -0.22
CA LEU A 137 -18.09 6.45 0.41
C LEU A 137 -19.13 7.56 0.57
N PRO A 138 -19.16 8.26 1.72
CA PRO A 138 -20.16 9.29 1.94
C PRO A 138 -19.99 10.44 0.93
N GLN A 139 -21.10 11.13 0.66
CA GLN A 139 -21.08 12.37 -0.11
C GLN A 139 -20.23 13.41 0.64
N ILE A 140 -19.47 14.22 -0.11
CA ILE A 140 -18.75 15.34 0.48
C ILE A 140 -19.76 16.45 0.77
N ARG A 141 -19.82 16.89 2.03
CA ARG A 141 -20.82 17.83 2.54
C ARG A 141 -20.20 19.12 3.05
N ASN A 142 -18.96 19.04 3.53
CA ASN A 142 -18.31 20.14 4.23
C ASN A 142 -17.19 20.70 3.37
N ARG A 143 -17.21 22.01 3.17
CA ARG A 143 -16.06 22.73 2.63
C ARG A 143 -15.03 22.90 3.73
N LEU A 144 -13.82 22.42 3.49
CA LEU A 144 -12.71 22.49 4.43
C LEU A 144 -11.82 23.69 4.12
N VAL A 145 -11.60 24.56 5.10
CA VAL A 145 -10.62 25.66 5.03
C VAL A 145 -9.45 25.28 5.93
N VAL A 146 -8.36 24.81 5.33
CA VAL A 146 -7.20 24.28 6.05
C VAL A 146 -6.15 25.37 6.25
N THR A 147 -5.67 25.51 7.48
CA THR A 147 -4.51 26.32 7.83
C THR A 147 -3.49 25.44 8.56
N VAL A 148 -2.28 25.34 8.02
CA VAL A 148 -1.18 24.62 8.66
C VAL A 148 -0.36 25.59 9.51
N GLN A 149 -0.08 25.19 10.74
CA GLN A 149 0.68 25.96 11.73
C GLN A 149 1.62 25.03 12.51
N GLY A 150 2.51 25.64 13.30
CA GLY A 150 3.50 24.90 14.08
C GLY A 150 4.70 24.49 13.22
N GLU A 151 5.88 24.97 13.58
CA GLU A 151 7.11 24.58 12.89
C GLU A 151 7.49 23.15 13.31
N ILE A 152 7.71 22.27 12.32
CA ILE A 152 8.17 20.90 12.57
C ILE A 152 9.45 20.92 13.41
N GLY A 153 9.48 20.13 14.48
CA GLY A 153 10.63 20.04 15.39
C GLY A 153 10.68 21.13 16.46
N SER A 154 9.69 22.03 16.52
CA SER A 154 9.65 23.09 17.54
C SER A 154 9.33 22.57 18.94
N THR A 155 8.50 21.53 19.08
CA THR A 155 8.28 20.88 20.39
C THR A 155 9.49 20.03 20.78
N PRO A 156 10.08 20.23 21.98
CA PRO A 156 11.17 19.39 22.48
C PRO A 156 10.79 17.91 22.51
N ALA A 157 11.73 17.02 22.18
CA ALA A 157 11.47 15.58 22.00
C ALA A 157 10.71 14.89 23.16
N LEU A 158 10.95 15.30 24.41
CA LEU A 158 10.31 14.75 25.60
C LEU A 158 8.87 15.25 25.84
N GLN A 159 8.45 16.29 25.11
CA GLN A 159 7.15 16.95 25.25
C GLN A 159 6.22 16.70 24.06
N ARG A 160 6.72 16.07 22.98
CA ARG A 160 5.94 15.75 21.79
C ARG A 160 4.82 14.78 22.14
N ARG A 161 3.60 15.04 21.65
CA ARG A 161 2.53 14.04 21.68
C ARG A 161 2.90 12.90 20.74
N GLU A 162 2.79 11.65 21.18
CA GLU A 162 2.94 10.52 20.25
C GLU A 162 1.68 10.34 19.39
N LEU A 163 0.49 10.54 19.96
CA LEU A 163 -0.80 10.36 19.28
C LEU A 163 -1.43 11.70 18.90
N THR A 164 -2.17 11.70 17.79
CA THR A 164 -2.90 12.90 17.34
C THR A 164 -4.07 13.21 18.25
N GLU A 165 -4.18 14.47 18.68
CA GLU A 165 -5.28 15.01 19.46
C GLU A 165 -6.16 15.89 18.57
N VAL A 166 -7.48 15.69 18.60
CA VAL A 166 -8.45 16.45 17.79
C VAL A 166 -9.41 17.18 18.72
N LYS A 167 -9.49 18.50 18.57
CA LYS A 167 -10.43 19.35 19.29
C LYS A 167 -11.44 19.95 18.32
N VAL A 168 -12.72 19.89 18.68
CA VAL A 168 -13.82 20.41 17.87
C VAL A 168 -14.61 21.42 18.70
N GLU A 169 -14.71 22.65 18.20
CA GLU A 169 -15.41 23.77 18.82
C GLU A 169 -16.27 24.46 17.76
N GLY A 170 -17.55 24.05 17.67
CA GLY A 170 -18.42 24.44 16.56
C GLY A 170 -17.83 23.98 15.23
N GLU A 171 -17.70 24.89 14.28
CA GLU A 171 -17.12 24.67 12.94
C GLU A 171 -15.59 24.77 12.92
N LYS A 172 -14.95 24.96 14.07
CA LYS A 172 -13.49 25.01 14.19
C LYS A 172 -12.95 23.68 14.68
N VAL A 173 -12.05 23.09 13.92
CA VAL A 173 -11.37 21.85 14.26
C VAL A 173 -9.88 22.10 14.36
N LYS A 174 -9.27 21.71 15.48
CA LYS A 174 -7.83 21.76 15.67
C LYS A 174 -7.26 20.36 15.79
N ILE A 175 -6.32 20.03 14.91
CA ILE A 175 -5.64 18.72 14.86
C ILE A 175 -4.19 18.94 15.29
N TYR A 176 -3.83 18.46 16.47
CA TYR A 176 -2.44 18.39 16.92
C TYR A 176 -1.84 17.07 16.45
N VAL A 177 -0.96 17.13 15.46
CA VAL A 177 -0.43 15.92 14.81
C VAL A 177 0.62 15.25 15.68
N GLY A 178 0.38 13.99 16.06
CA GLY A 178 1.28 13.22 16.91
C GLY A 178 2.54 12.74 16.18
N ASP A 179 3.65 12.63 16.91
CA ASP A 179 4.96 12.17 16.45
C ASP A 179 5.09 10.64 16.35
N SER A 180 4.09 10.01 15.74
CA SER A 180 4.08 8.56 15.47
C SER A 180 3.38 8.25 14.15
N ARG A 181 3.60 7.03 13.65
CA ARG A 181 2.85 6.48 12.51
C ARG A 181 1.34 6.59 12.72
N GLN A 182 0.86 6.18 13.89
CA GLN A 182 -0.55 6.25 14.26
C GLN A 182 -1.05 7.69 14.34
N GLY A 183 -0.21 8.62 14.81
CA GLY A 183 -0.50 10.05 14.79
C GLY A 183 -0.77 10.58 13.38
N TRP A 184 0.13 10.31 12.44
CA TRP A 184 0.02 10.77 11.05
C TRP A 184 -1.18 10.14 10.33
N VAL A 185 -1.42 8.84 10.54
CA VAL A 185 -2.59 8.14 10.00
C VAL A 185 -3.88 8.75 10.55
N LYS A 186 -3.95 8.99 11.86
CA LYS A 186 -5.14 9.57 12.49
C LYS A 186 -5.38 11.01 12.01
N SER A 187 -4.36 11.83 11.83
CA SER A 187 -4.55 13.22 11.37
C SER A 187 -5.04 13.26 9.91
N TYR A 188 -4.46 12.43 9.04
CA TYR A 188 -4.90 12.29 7.65
C TYR A 188 -6.35 11.77 7.56
N GLN A 189 -6.66 10.66 8.22
CA GLN A 189 -8.01 10.10 8.21
C GLN A 189 -9.04 11.08 8.80
N THR A 190 -8.69 11.79 9.88
CA THR A 190 -9.59 12.79 10.47
C THR A 190 -9.93 13.88 9.45
N LEU A 191 -8.96 14.39 8.69
CA LEU A 191 -9.25 15.39 7.64
C LEU A 191 -10.26 14.86 6.61
N LEU A 192 -10.11 13.61 6.17
CA LEU A 192 -11.06 13.00 5.23
C LEU A 192 -12.46 12.87 5.86
N GLU A 193 -12.54 12.39 7.09
CA GLU A 193 -13.81 12.22 7.83
C GLU A 193 -14.56 13.55 7.96
N LEU A 194 -13.85 14.65 8.27
CA LEU A 194 -14.42 16.00 8.40
C LEU A 194 -15.12 16.45 7.12
N SER A 195 -14.73 15.99 5.93
CA SER A 195 -15.36 16.37 4.66
C SER A 195 -16.81 15.88 4.52
N SER A 196 -17.18 14.87 5.28
CA SER A 196 -18.46 14.16 5.20
C SER A 196 -19.24 14.13 6.52
N ASP A 197 -18.68 14.69 7.58
CA ASP A 197 -19.24 14.66 8.92
C ASP A 197 -20.54 15.49 9.01
N GLU A 198 -21.64 14.84 9.36
CA GLU A 198 -22.97 15.44 9.35
C GLU A 198 -23.21 16.45 10.47
N ARG A 199 -22.30 16.52 11.45
CA ARG A 199 -22.42 17.45 12.59
C ARG A 199 -22.16 18.90 12.19
N PHE A 200 -21.51 19.15 11.06
CA PHE A 200 -21.21 20.49 10.58
C PHE A 200 -22.29 20.99 9.61
N THR A 201 -22.67 22.26 9.78
CA THR A 201 -23.70 22.92 8.96
C THR A 201 -23.16 24.07 8.10
N ALA A 202 -21.87 24.38 8.24
CA ALA A 202 -21.19 25.46 7.50
C ALA A 202 -19.73 25.08 7.19
N GLU A 203 -18.96 26.02 6.65
CA GLU A 203 -17.53 25.81 6.35
C GLU A 203 -16.74 25.42 7.60
N VAL A 204 -15.96 24.35 7.50
CA VAL A 204 -15.17 23.83 8.61
C VAL A 204 -13.76 24.43 8.54
N GLN A 205 -13.40 25.19 9.57
CA GLN A 205 -12.07 25.79 9.71
C GLN A 205 -11.15 24.77 10.40
N VAL A 206 -10.19 24.23 9.66
CA VAL A 206 -9.30 23.17 10.14
C VAL A 206 -7.90 23.72 10.37
N SER A 207 -7.50 23.84 11.63
CA SER A 207 -6.13 24.19 12.03
C SER A 207 -5.31 22.91 12.25
N ILE A 208 -4.24 22.75 11.48
CA ILE A 208 -3.31 21.62 11.59
C ILE A 208 -2.03 22.08 12.29
N ASP A 209 -1.73 21.52 13.45
CA ASP A 209 -0.53 21.86 14.22
C ASP A 209 0.51 20.74 14.09
N LEU A 210 1.67 21.07 13.52
CA LEU A 210 2.78 20.14 13.26
C LEU A 210 3.94 20.28 14.24
N SER A 211 3.80 21.10 15.29
CA SER A 211 4.90 21.41 16.24
C SER A 211 5.51 20.16 16.88
N ASP A 212 4.68 19.14 17.12
CA ASP A 212 5.09 17.89 17.77
C ASP A 212 5.82 16.93 16.82
N VAL A 213 5.71 17.10 15.50
CA VAL A 213 6.35 16.21 14.52
C VAL A 213 7.87 16.41 14.56
N ARG A 214 8.64 15.32 14.68
CA ARG A 214 10.10 15.37 14.71
C ARG A 214 10.72 15.91 13.42
N ALA A 215 11.88 16.53 13.52
CA ALA A 215 12.59 17.11 12.38
C ALA A 215 13.19 16.04 11.44
N ALA A 216 13.50 16.47 10.21
CA ALA A 216 14.21 15.61 9.26
C ALA A 216 15.59 15.19 9.81
N GLY A 217 15.94 13.92 9.64
CA GLY A 217 17.20 13.35 10.13
C GLY A 217 17.12 12.72 11.53
N GLU A 218 16.05 12.95 12.29
CA GLU A 218 15.87 12.30 13.59
C GLU A 218 15.64 10.77 13.43
N PRO A 219 16.31 9.89 14.20
CA PRO A 219 16.17 8.45 14.08
C PRO A 219 14.73 7.95 14.33
N LEU A 220 14.32 6.95 13.53
CA LEU A 220 13.05 6.25 13.76
C LEU A 220 13.23 5.10 14.75
N LYS A 221 12.30 4.96 15.70
CA LYS A 221 12.28 3.83 16.65
C LYS A 221 11.76 2.58 15.93
N GLY A 222 12.55 1.50 15.90
CA GLY A 222 12.11 0.16 15.47
C GLY A 222 12.21 -0.15 13.96
N PHE A 223 11.88 0.81 13.10
CA PHE A 223 12.01 0.70 11.65
C PHE A 223 13.23 1.53 11.23
N GLY A 224 14.39 0.88 11.01
CA GLY A 224 15.66 1.58 10.78
C GLY A 224 15.57 2.69 9.73
N GLY A 225 16.32 3.78 9.91
CA GLY A 225 16.24 4.96 9.06
C GLY A 225 16.15 6.25 9.86
N VAL A 226 15.83 7.34 9.18
CA VAL A 226 15.64 8.68 9.76
C VAL A 226 14.35 9.29 9.22
N ALA A 227 13.70 10.15 10.00
CA ALA A 227 12.49 10.84 9.62
C ALA A 227 12.74 11.85 8.49
N ASN A 228 11.73 12.09 7.66
CA ASN A 228 11.74 13.15 6.66
C ASN A 228 10.32 13.68 6.38
N PRO A 229 9.77 14.57 7.23
CA PRO A 229 8.39 15.02 7.16
C PRO A 229 8.14 16.17 6.15
N VAL A 230 9.09 16.46 5.24
CA VAL A 230 9.09 17.66 4.40
C VAL A 230 7.86 17.84 3.50
N LYS A 231 7.13 16.77 3.20
CA LYS A 231 5.90 16.81 2.39
C LYS A 231 4.61 16.80 3.21
N LEU A 232 4.69 16.58 4.53
CA LEU A 232 3.54 16.40 5.40
C LEU A 232 2.68 17.67 5.50
N SER A 233 3.29 18.85 5.57
CA SER A 233 2.55 20.11 5.65
C SER A 233 1.58 20.30 4.48
N GLY A 234 2.06 20.15 3.26
CA GLY A 234 1.23 20.32 2.07
C GLY A 234 0.19 19.21 1.83
N LEU A 235 0.26 18.08 2.55
CA LEU A 235 -0.71 16.98 2.43
C LEU A 235 -2.14 17.48 2.67
N TYR A 236 -2.34 18.22 3.76
CA TYR A 236 -3.65 18.61 4.24
C TYR A 236 -4.34 19.58 3.27
N GLU A 237 -3.58 20.53 2.73
CA GLU A 237 -4.09 21.50 1.74
C GLU A 237 -4.46 20.81 0.43
N ARG A 238 -3.62 19.88 -0.06
CA ARG A 238 -3.91 19.12 -1.30
C ARG A 238 -5.13 18.21 -1.14
N CYS A 239 -5.24 17.51 -0.02
CA CYS A 239 -6.41 16.69 0.29
C CYS A 239 -7.68 17.54 0.38
N ALA A 240 -7.65 18.67 1.09
CA ALA A 240 -8.79 19.58 1.17
C ALA A 240 -9.18 20.15 -0.20
N SER A 241 -8.21 20.48 -1.06
CA SER A 241 -8.47 20.91 -2.44
C SER A 241 -9.22 19.85 -3.24
N ILE A 242 -8.78 18.59 -3.19
CA ILE A 242 -9.44 17.46 -3.87
C ILE A 242 -10.87 17.26 -3.33
N LEU A 243 -11.03 17.21 -2.01
CA LEU A 243 -12.33 17.02 -1.36
C LEU A 243 -13.30 18.15 -1.70
N ASN A 244 -12.85 19.41 -1.63
CA ASN A 244 -13.68 20.58 -1.91
C ASN A 244 -14.17 20.63 -3.37
N LYS A 245 -13.41 20.10 -4.34
CA LYS A 245 -13.85 19.94 -5.74
C LYS A 245 -15.01 18.95 -5.90
N ALA A 246 -15.23 18.10 -4.90
CA ALA A 246 -16.31 17.12 -4.85
C ALA A 246 -17.48 17.52 -3.92
N LEU A 247 -17.51 18.76 -3.44
CA LEU A 247 -18.59 19.26 -2.59
C LEU A 247 -19.97 19.02 -3.22
N GLY A 248 -20.87 18.39 -2.46
CA GLY A 248 -22.21 18.05 -2.92
C GLY A 248 -22.28 16.78 -3.77
N ARG A 249 -21.21 15.98 -3.89
CA ARG A 249 -21.24 14.67 -4.56
C ARG A 249 -20.32 13.65 -3.88
N ARG A 250 -20.41 12.39 -4.27
CA ARG A 250 -19.41 11.37 -3.89
C ARG A 250 -18.14 11.56 -4.72
N LEU A 251 -17.03 11.06 -4.20
CA LEU A 251 -15.77 11.01 -4.93
C LEU A 251 -15.87 10.09 -6.15
N ASN A 252 -15.18 10.45 -7.22
CA ASN A 252 -14.93 9.51 -8.33
C ASN A 252 -13.64 8.71 -8.09
N SER A 253 -13.38 7.73 -8.95
CA SER A 253 -12.22 6.84 -8.86
C SER A 253 -10.88 7.59 -8.90
N VAL A 254 -10.75 8.62 -9.74
CA VAL A 254 -9.52 9.43 -9.85
C VAL A 254 -9.27 10.23 -8.58
N GLU A 255 -10.30 10.84 -8.00
CA GLU A 255 -10.18 11.55 -6.73
C GLU A 255 -9.81 10.61 -5.59
N CYS A 256 -10.34 9.38 -5.59
CA CYS A 256 -9.92 8.34 -4.66
C CYS A 256 -8.43 7.99 -4.86
N CYS A 257 -7.96 7.78 -6.09
CA CYS A 257 -6.53 7.57 -6.37
C CYS A 257 -5.67 8.71 -5.81
N LEU A 258 -6.04 9.97 -6.11
CA LEU A 258 -5.28 11.14 -5.68
C LEU A 258 -5.16 11.22 -4.17
N LEU A 259 -6.24 11.01 -3.40
CA LEU A 259 -6.17 11.04 -1.94
C LEU A 259 -5.21 9.96 -1.38
N ILE A 260 -5.29 8.73 -1.90
CA ILE A 260 -4.40 7.63 -1.47
C ILE A 260 -2.94 7.94 -1.85
N ASP A 261 -2.74 8.44 -3.07
CA ASP A 261 -1.41 8.69 -3.60
C ASP A 261 -0.75 9.93 -2.98
N GLU A 262 -1.53 10.92 -2.55
CA GLU A 262 -1.05 12.05 -1.77
C GLU A 262 -0.46 11.61 -0.42
N ALA A 263 -1.13 10.68 0.27
CA ALA A 263 -0.57 10.05 1.46
C ALA A 263 0.72 9.28 1.11
N ALA A 264 0.75 8.56 -0.01
CA ALA A 264 1.95 7.84 -0.46
C ALA A 264 3.14 8.75 -0.78
N VAL A 265 2.92 9.93 -1.38
CA VAL A 265 3.97 10.94 -1.63
C VAL A 265 4.65 11.34 -0.32
N VAL A 266 3.87 11.55 0.74
CA VAL A 266 4.39 11.90 2.08
C VAL A 266 5.21 10.76 2.68
N VAL A 267 4.72 9.52 2.58
CA VAL A 267 5.41 8.34 3.11
C VAL A 267 6.75 8.09 2.40
N VAL A 268 6.79 8.25 1.07
CA VAL A 268 8.03 8.05 0.29
C VAL A 268 9.04 9.16 0.52
N ALA A 269 8.59 10.42 0.63
CA ALA A 269 9.46 11.50 1.06
C ALA A 269 10.06 11.18 2.46
N GLY A 270 9.27 10.55 3.34
CA GLY A 270 9.66 10.05 4.66
C GLY A 270 10.77 8.99 4.73
N ASN A 271 11.45 8.69 3.61
CA ASN A 271 12.55 7.71 3.51
C ASN A 271 12.13 6.25 3.81
N VAL A 272 10.83 5.96 3.77
CA VAL A 272 10.32 4.59 3.71
C VAL A 272 10.43 4.15 2.25
N ARG A 273 11.22 3.09 1.99
CA ARG A 273 11.49 2.52 0.65
C ARG A 273 10.23 2.57 -0.22
N ARG A 274 10.31 3.31 -1.35
CA ARG A 274 9.38 3.32 -2.51
C ARG A 274 8.04 2.65 -2.20
N SER A 275 7.08 3.41 -1.67
CA SER A 275 5.67 2.99 -1.64
C SER A 275 5.33 2.48 -3.04
N ALA A 276 5.02 1.20 -3.14
CA ALA A 276 4.53 0.60 -4.36
C ALA A 276 3.02 0.64 -4.27
N GLY A 277 2.39 1.51 -5.04
CA GLY A 277 0.94 1.57 -5.17
C GLY A 277 0.45 0.76 -6.36
N MET A 278 -0.73 0.16 -6.22
CA MET A 278 -1.50 -0.36 -7.34
C MET A 278 -2.96 0.07 -7.18
N ARG A 279 -3.55 0.61 -8.24
CA ARG A 279 -4.96 1.00 -8.27
C ARG A 279 -5.68 0.12 -9.28
N GLN A 280 -6.77 -0.50 -8.87
CA GLN A 280 -7.64 -1.27 -9.73
C GLN A 280 -8.94 -0.52 -9.92
N GLY A 281 -9.36 -0.32 -11.17
CA GLY A 281 -10.64 0.28 -11.51
C GLY A 281 -11.36 -0.57 -12.54
N SER A 282 -12.68 -0.39 -12.64
CA SER A 282 -13.48 -1.07 -13.66
C SER A 282 -12.99 -0.70 -15.07
N SER A 283 -13.04 -1.66 -16.01
CA SER A 283 -12.80 -1.42 -17.43
C SER A 283 -13.71 -0.36 -18.03
N ASP A 284 -14.90 -0.19 -17.45
CA ASP A 284 -16.00 0.67 -17.91
C ASP A 284 -15.90 2.09 -17.30
N ASP A 285 -14.97 2.30 -16.36
CA ASP A 285 -14.69 3.62 -15.80
C ASP A 285 -13.68 4.37 -16.68
N GLU A 286 -14.21 5.15 -17.63
CA GLU A 286 -13.40 5.97 -18.54
C GLU A 286 -12.50 6.97 -17.82
N LYS A 287 -12.95 7.54 -16.68
CA LYS A 287 -12.14 8.48 -15.90
C LYS A 287 -10.94 7.78 -15.31
N PHE A 288 -11.12 6.57 -14.78
CA PHE A 288 -10.02 5.77 -14.28
C PHE A 288 -9.05 5.36 -15.39
N ALA A 289 -9.58 4.95 -16.55
CA ALA A 289 -8.80 4.51 -17.70
C ALA A 289 -7.87 5.61 -18.24
N ASP A 290 -8.35 6.86 -18.29
CA ASP A 290 -7.58 8.02 -18.76
C ASP A 290 -6.91 8.82 -17.63
N ALA A 291 -7.00 8.39 -16.38
CA ALA A 291 -6.48 9.14 -15.22
C ALA A 291 -5.00 9.54 -15.36
N LYS A 292 -4.21 8.65 -15.97
CA LYS A 292 -2.77 8.82 -16.23
C LYS A 292 -2.47 9.15 -17.70
N GLY A 293 -3.48 9.41 -18.51
CA GLY A 293 -3.35 9.88 -19.89
C GLY A 293 -2.60 11.20 -19.93
N ASN A 294 -1.55 11.26 -20.77
CA ASN A 294 -0.68 12.43 -20.90
C ASN A 294 -0.18 12.97 -19.55
N LEU A 295 0.14 12.08 -18.60
CA LEU A 295 0.65 12.50 -17.29
C LEU A 295 1.98 13.24 -17.44
N TRP A 296 2.85 12.77 -18.32
CA TRP A 296 4.05 13.47 -18.77
C TRP A 296 3.79 14.15 -20.11
N GLN A 297 4.07 15.44 -20.19
CA GLN A 297 3.88 16.23 -21.40
C GLN A 297 5.14 17.06 -21.66
N GLN A 298 5.44 17.32 -22.92
CA GLN A 298 6.46 18.30 -23.27
C GLN A 298 5.84 19.70 -23.27
N ASP A 299 6.55 20.67 -22.71
CA ASP A 299 6.23 22.09 -22.87
C ASP A 299 6.61 22.58 -24.28
N GLU A 300 6.33 23.86 -24.56
CA GLU A 300 6.61 24.50 -25.86
C GLU A 300 8.11 24.47 -26.23
N ASN A 301 9.00 24.27 -25.25
CA ASN A 301 10.45 24.18 -25.42
C ASN A 301 10.95 22.73 -25.48
N GLY A 302 10.05 21.74 -25.43
CA GLY A 302 10.40 20.32 -25.44
C GLY A 302 10.78 19.74 -24.07
N ASN A 303 10.67 20.51 -22.98
CA ASN A 303 10.98 19.99 -21.64
C ASN A 303 9.81 19.17 -21.11
N TRP A 304 10.12 18.01 -20.53
CA TRP A 304 9.13 17.18 -19.86
C TRP A 304 8.65 17.82 -18.56
N ARG A 305 7.33 17.96 -18.43
CA ARG A 305 6.62 18.40 -17.22
C ARG A 305 5.51 17.41 -16.88
N ILE A 306 5.13 17.41 -15.61
CA ILE A 306 3.95 16.70 -15.10
C ILE A 306 2.92 17.72 -14.63
N ASP A 307 1.64 17.40 -14.83
CA ASP A 307 0.54 18.20 -14.29
C ASP A 307 0.59 18.16 -12.74
N PRO A 308 0.78 19.31 -12.06
CA PRO A 308 0.88 19.36 -10.60
C PRO A 308 -0.34 18.79 -9.88
N GLU A 309 -1.54 18.88 -10.47
CA GLU A 309 -2.75 18.33 -9.86
C GLU A 309 -2.84 16.79 -9.97
N ARG A 310 -2.04 16.19 -10.87
CA ARG A 310 -2.01 14.75 -11.13
C ARG A 310 -0.66 14.10 -10.78
N ASP A 311 0.35 14.85 -10.33
CA ASP A 311 1.69 14.34 -9.99
C ASP A 311 1.64 13.15 -9.04
N ALA A 312 0.73 13.18 -8.05
CA ALA A 312 0.56 12.08 -7.09
C ALA A 312 0.29 10.73 -7.78
N LEU A 313 -0.41 10.70 -8.92
CA LEU A 313 -0.75 9.45 -9.62
C LEU A 313 0.47 8.63 -10.10
N ARG A 314 1.69 9.20 -10.06
CA ARG A 314 2.93 8.43 -10.31
C ARG A 314 3.27 7.45 -9.20
N MET A 315 2.61 7.55 -8.04
CA MET A 315 2.86 6.69 -6.88
C MET A 315 2.28 5.28 -7.04
N ALA A 316 1.45 5.06 -8.05
CA ALA A 316 0.82 3.77 -8.30
C ALA A 316 0.69 3.45 -9.79
N ASN A 317 0.72 2.16 -10.14
CA ASN A 317 0.31 1.70 -11.47
C ASN A 317 -1.20 1.46 -11.49
N HIS A 318 -1.85 1.72 -12.62
CA HIS A 318 -3.29 1.49 -12.78
C HIS A 318 -3.55 0.19 -13.55
N THR A 319 -4.51 -0.62 -13.08
CA THR A 319 -4.98 -1.82 -13.76
C THR A 319 -6.47 -1.73 -14.02
N ARG A 320 -6.88 -1.93 -15.28
CA ARG A 320 -8.30 -2.00 -15.67
C ARG A 320 -8.82 -3.42 -15.49
N VAL A 321 -9.90 -3.56 -14.74
CA VAL A 321 -10.51 -4.85 -14.41
C VAL A 321 -11.74 -5.06 -15.28
N PHE A 322 -11.67 -6.08 -16.15
CA PHE A 322 -12.75 -6.50 -17.02
C PHE A 322 -13.58 -7.59 -16.35
N HIS A 323 -14.90 -7.42 -16.32
CA HIS A 323 -15.84 -8.44 -15.87
C HIS A 323 -16.40 -9.30 -17.00
N HIS A 324 -16.07 -8.97 -18.25
CA HIS A 324 -16.17 -9.84 -19.43
C HIS A 324 -14.78 -10.30 -19.87
N LYS A 325 -14.73 -11.33 -20.73
CA LYS A 325 -13.49 -11.69 -21.42
C LYS A 325 -13.09 -10.54 -22.35
N PRO A 326 -11.91 -9.92 -22.18
CA PRO A 326 -11.48 -8.82 -23.05
C PRO A 326 -11.44 -9.26 -24.51
N THR A 327 -11.94 -8.40 -25.38
CA THR A 327 -11.88 -8.54 -26.83
C THR A 327 -10.44 -8.35 -27.31
N LEU A 328 -10.16 -8.81 -28.55
CA LEU A 328 -8.86 -8.58 -29.19
C LEU A 328 -8.55 -7.07 -29.29
N GLU A 329 -9.55 -6.24 -29.59
CA GLU A 329 -9.38 -4.79 -29.69
C GLU A 329 -8.99 -4.16 -28.35
N GLU A 330 -9.67 -4.53 -27.26
CA GLU A 330 -9.32 -4.06 -25.90
C GLU A 330 -7.91 -4.49 -25.50
N CYS A 331 -7.51 -5.72 -25.82
CA CYS A 331 -6.14 -6.20 -25.61
C CYS A 331 -5.12 -5.41 -26.43
N LEU A 332 -5.39 -5.16 -27.72
CA LEU A 332 -4.50 -4.38 -28.58
C LEU A 332 -4.37 -2.93 -28.11
N ALA A 333 -5.47 -2.31 -27.66
CA ALA A 333 -5.46 -0.97 -27.09
C ALA A 333 -4.61 -0.91 -25.80
N SER A 334 -4.77 -1.89 -24.92
CA SER A 334 -3.97 -2.06 -23.70
C SER A 334 -2.47 -2.20 -24.00
N VAL A 335 -2.09 -3.10 -24.91
CA VAL A 335 -0.68 -3.31 -25.28
C VAL A 335 -0.07 -2.06 -25.93
N ARG A 336 -0.84 -1.35 -26.77
CA ARG A 336 -0.39 -0.06 -27.34
C ARG A 336 -0.15 0.98 -26.24
N GLN A 337 -1.06 1.10 -25.27
CA GLN A 337 -0.89 2.01 -24.14
C GLN A 337 0.39 1.67 -23.35
N GLN A 338 0.64 0.37 -23.08
CA GLN A 338 1.83 -0.08 -22.37
C GLN A 338 3.11 0.27 -23.11
N HIS A 339 3.10 0.15 -24.45
CA HIS A 339 4.24 0.53 -25.27
C HIS A 339 4.57 2.03 -25.17
N TYR A 340 3.56 2.91 -25.14
CA TYR A 340 3.78 4.36 -25.16
C TYR A 340 4.01 4.98 -23.79
N SER A 341 3.36 4.48 -22.73
CA SER A 341 3.41 5.10 -21.40
C SER A 341 3.85 4.17 -20.27
N GLY A 342 3.94 2.85 -20.51
CA GLY A 342 4.09 1.84 -19.47
C GLY A 342 2.81 1.56 -18.67
N GLU A 343 1.71 2.28 -18.93
CA GLU A 343 0.39 2.07 -18.33
C GLU A 343 -0.50 1.20 -19.23
N GLY A 344 -1.69 0.82 -18.75
CA GLY A 344 -2.63 0.01 -19.52
C GLY A 344 -2.56 -1.47 -19.15
N ALA A 345 -2.14 -1.79 -17.93
CA ALA A 345 -2.32 -3.12 -17.37
C ALA A 345 -3.82 -3.47 -17.33
N ILE A 346 -4.16 -4.70 -17.68
CA ILE A 346 -5.52 -5.21 -17.66
C ILE A 346 -5.59 -6.51 -16.86
N GLN A 347 -6.76 -6.79 -16.31
CA GLN A 347 -7.08 -8.03 -15.62
C GLN A 347 -8.47 -8.49 -16.07
N TRP A 348 -8.61 -9.78 -16.38
CA TRP A 348 -9.93 -10.40 -16.48
C TRP A 348 -10.31 -11.00 -15.12
N ALA A 349 -11.30 -10.41 -14.46
CA ALA A 349 -11.71 -10.81 -13.12
C ALA A 349 -12.23 -12.25 -13.08
N GLY A 350 -12.96 -12.69 -14.11
CA GLY A 350 -13.48 -14.06 -14.19
C GLY A 350 -12.38 -15.11 -14.13
N GLU A 351 -11.29 -14.93 -14.89
CA GLU A 351 -10.14 -15.83 -14.87
C GLU A 351 -9.38 -15.78 -13.54
N ALA A 352 -9.24 -14.60 -12.93
CA ALA A 352 -8.61 -14.46 -11.62
C ALA A 352 -9.38 -15.23 -10.55
N VAL A 353 -10.71 -15.07 -10.51
CA VAL A 353 -11.59 -15.78 -9.58
C VAL A 353 -11.56 -17.29 -9.86
N ALA A 354 -11.62 -17.71 -11.13
CA ALA A 354 -11.57 -19.12 -11.48
C ALA A 354 -10.26 -19.78 -11.00
N ARG A 355 -9.12 -19.12 -11.21
CA ARG A 355 -7.82 -19.62 -10.72
C ARG A 355 -7.73 -19.67 -9.20
N ALA A 356 -8.33 -18.70 -8.51
CA ALA A 356 -8.38 -18.66 -7.05
C ALA A 356 -9.34 -19.71 -6.44
N ASN A 357 -10.13 -20.38 -7.28
CA ASN A 357 -11.05 -21.46 -6.93
C ASN A 357 -10.65 -22.79 -7.62
N CYS A 358 -9.37 -22.99 -7.91
CA CYS A 358 -8.88 -24.21 -8.54
C CYS A 358 -9.10 -25.49 -7.70
N ASP A 359 -9.34 -25.33 -6.39
CA ASP A 359 -9.78 -26.39 -5.48
C ASP A 359 -11.21 -26.87 -5.76
N LEU A 360 -12.04 -26.04 -6.38
CA LEU A 360 -13.40 -26.38 -6.80
C LEU A 360 -13.45 -26.70 -8.30
N LEU A 361 -12.73 -25.91 -9.10
CA LEU A 361 -12.72 -25.99 -10.57
C LEU A 361 -11.60 -26.92 -11.06
N GLU A 362 -11.67 -28.19 -10.68
CA GLU A 362 -10.60 -29.17 -10.91
C GLU A 362 -10.44 -29.57 -12.39
N THR A 363 -11.47 -29.36 -13.21
CA THR A 363 -11.47 -29.74 -14.63
C THR A 363 -11.59 -28.53 -15.56
N PRO A 364 -11.02 -28.60 -16.78
CA PRO A 364 -11.21 -27.57 -17.80
C PRO A 364 -12.68 -27.28 -18.13
N GLU A 365 -13.54 -28.30 -18.08
CA GLU A 365 -14.97 -28.19 -18.34
C GLU A 365 -15.68 -27.38 -17.25
N LEU A 366 -15.43 -27.69 -15.97
CA LEU A 366 -15.99 -26.94 -14.83
C LEU A 366 -15.52 -25.48 -14.85
N LYS A 367 -14.22 -25.26 -15.13
CA LYS A 367 -13.69 -23.91 -15.30
C LYS A 367 -14.40 -23.16 -16.43
N THR A 368 -14.59 -23.81 -17.59
CA THR A 368 -15.25 -23.19 -18.75
C THR A 368 -16.70 -22.82 -18.43
N ASP A 369 -17.43 -23.72 -17.78
CA ASP A 369 -18.82 -23.48 -17.37
C ASP A 369 -18.93 -22.35 -16.34
N PHE A 370 -18.05 -22.35 -15.32
CA PHE A 370 -17.96 -21.25 -14.35
C PHE A 370 -17.67 -19.90 -15.02
N LEU A 371 -16.74 -19.84 -15.97
CA LEU A 371 -16.41 -18.60 -16.68
C LEU A 371 -17.57 -18.08 -17.53
N GLN A 372 -18.38 -18.97 -18.10
CA GLN A 372 -19.63 -18.59 -18.78
C GLN A 372 -20.63 -18.01 -17.78
N ALA A 373 -20.84 -18.66 -16.64
CA ALA A 373 -21.70 -18.16 -15.58
C ALA A 373 -21.22 -16.79 -15.05
N TYR A 374 -19.92 -16.63 -14.84
CA TYR A 374 -19.31 -15.36 -14.43
C TYR A 374 -19.59 -14.23 -15.43
N SER A 375 -19.38 -14.49 -16.72
CA SER A 375 -19.62 -13.51 -17.78
C SER A 375 -21.10 -13.10 -17.90
N GLN A 376 -22.01 -13.91 -17.36
CA GLN A 376 -23.45 -13.62 -17.27
C GLN A 376 -23.87 -13.05 -15.90
N ALA A 377 -22.92 -12.71 -15.03
CA ALA A 377 -23.15 -12.28 -13.64
C ALA A 377 -23.92 -13.32 -12.79
N LYS A 378 -23.70 -14.61 -13.04
CA LYS A 378 -24.34 -15.75 -12.34
C LYS A 378 -23.35 -16.62 -11.54
N ALA A 379 -22.12 -16.14 -11.31
CA ALA A 379 -21.10 -16.94 -10.63
C ALA A 379 -21.48 -17.35 -9.20
N GLU A 380 -22.18 -16.48 -8.47
CA GLU A 380 -22.68 -16.77 -7.11
C GLU A 380 -23.70 -17.90 -7.12
N GLN A 381 -24.72 -17.80 -7.97
CA GLN A 381 -25.72 -18.84 -8.18
C GLN A 381 -25.06 -20.15 -8.60
N TRP A 382 -24.13 -20.10 -9.55
CA TRP A 382 -23.41 -21.27 -10.04
C TRP A 382 -22.65 -21.99 -8.92
N LEU A 383 -21.92 -21.25 -8.07
CA LEU A 383 -21.22 -21.82 -6.93
C LEU A 383 -22.20 -22.42 -5.91
N GLY A 384 -23.30 -21.74 -5.61
CA GLY A 384 -24.32 -22.26 -4.68
C GLY A 384 -25.01 -23.53 -5.16
N GLU A 385 -25.25 -23.67 -6.46
CA GLU A 385 -25.87 -24.86 -7.06
C GLU A 385 -24.90 -26.06 -7.12
N HIS A 386 -23.62 -25.81 -7.45
CA HIS A 386 -22.62 -26.88 -7.60
C HIS A 386 -21.98 -27.30 -6.28
N TYR A 387 -21.93 -26.40 -5.29
CA TYR A 387 -21.30 -26.61 -4.00
C TYR A 387 -22.24 -26.14 -2.87
N PRO A 388 -23.34 -26.87 -2.61
CA PRO A 388 -24.38 -26.44 -1.66
C PRO A 388 -23.91 -26.38 -0.20
N ASP A 389 -22.76 -26.98 0.11
CA ASP A 389 -22.15 -26.94 1.44
C ASP A 389 -21.39 -25.63 1.72
N LEU A 390 -21.14 -24.80 0.70
CA LEU A 390 -20.52 -23.48 0.89
C LEU A 390 -21.53 -22.51 1.52
N SER A 391 -21.11 -21.82 2.57
CA SER A 391 -21.90 -20.73 3.13
C SER A 391 -21.92 -19.52 2.17
N PRO A 392 -22.95 -18.65 2.26
CA PRO A 392 -22.98 -17.40 1.49
C PRO A 392 -21.72 -16.55 1.69
N ASP A 393 -21.22 -16.44 2.92
CA ASP A 393 -19.99 -15.70 3.24
C ASP A 393 -18.75 -16.26 2.53
N GLU A 394 -18.64 -17.60 2.42
CA GLU A 394 -17.50 -18.22 1.71
C GLU A 394 -17.62 -18.03 0.19
N ILE A 395 -18.84 -18.06 -0.37
CA ILE A 395 -19.06 -17.74 -1.78
C ILE A 395 -18.67 -16.28 -2.06
N GLU A 396 -19.14 -15.33 -1.24
CA GLU A 396 -18.76 -13.92 -1.35
C GLU A 396 -17.25 -13.74 -1.28
N HIS A 397 -16.61 -14.34 -0.27
CA HIS A 397 -15.16 -14.29 -0.10
C HIS A 397 -14.41 -14.87 -1.30
N ARG A 398 -14.88 -15.99 -1.88
CA ARG A 398 -14.30 -16.61 -3.09
C ARG A 398 -14.43 -15.72 -4.32
N LEU A 399 -15.59 -15.12 -4.53
CA LEU A 399 -15.84 -14.20 -5.66
C LEU A 399 -15.09 -12.87 -5.51
N ALA A 400 -14.78 -12.47 -4.28
CA ALA A 400 -13.99 -11.27 -3.98
C ALA A 400 -12.49 -11.43 -4.25
N ARG A 401 -11.99 -12.62 -4.62
CA ARG A 401 -10.57 -12.91 -4.94
C ARG A 401 -10.12 -12.34 -6.30
N VAL A 402 -10.42 -11.05 -6.52
CA VAL A 402 -10.04 -10.24 -7.69
C VAL A 402 -8.92 -9.26 -7.34
N GLY A 403 -8.77 -8.92 -6.05
CA GLY A 403 -7.81 -7.93 -5.57
C GLY A 403 -6.36 -8.24 -5.97
N LEU A 404 -5.75 -7.33 -6.72
CA LEU A 404 -4.34 -7.33 -7.02
C LEU A 404 -3.58 -6.61 -5.92
N ASN A 405 -2.31 -6.96 -5.81
CA ASN A 405 -1.40 -6.31 -4.89
C ASN A 405 -0.06 -6.03 -5.61
N PRO A 406 0.74 -5.06 -5.14
CA PRO A 406 1.97 -4.65 -5.83
C PRO A 406 3.08 -5.72 -5.91
N CYS A 407 2.92 -6.86 -5.24
CA CYS A 407 3.88 -7.98 -5.27
C CYS A 407 3.51 -9.03 -6.32
N GLY A 408 2.31 -8.99 -6.88
CA GLY A 408 1.95 -9.85 -8.01
C GLY A 408 2.72 -9.42 -9.25
N SER A 409 3.64 -10.27 -9.71
CA SER A 409 4.11 -10.22 -11.09
C SER A 409 2.93 -10.57 -11.99
N LEU A 410 2.57 -9.68 -12.92
CA LEU A 410 1.58 -9.93 -13.97
C LEU A 410 2.04 -10.98 -15.01
N ASP A 411 3.15 -11.68 -14.74
CA ASP A 411 3.74 -12.71 -15.59
C ASP A 411 3.17 -14.09 -15.26
N PHE A 412 1.92 -14.34 -15.64
CA PHE A 412 1.45 -15.71 -15.90
C PHE A 412 0.54 -15.74 -17.14
N ALA A 413 1.10 -15.34 -18.26
CA ALA A 413 0.73 -15.89 -19.57
C ALA A 413 1.76 -16.98 -19.92
N ALA A 414 1.49 -18.20 -19.50
CA ALA A 414 2.09 -19.42 -20.05
C ALA A 414 0.99 -20.46 -20.18
#